data_AF-A0A928VCY5-F1
#
_entry.id   AF-A0A928VCY5-F1
#
_cell.length_a   1.000
_cell.length_b   1.000
_cell.length_c   1.000
_cell.angle_alpha   90.00
_cell.angle_beta   90.00
_cell.angle_gamma   90.00
#
_symmetry.space_group_name_H-M   'P 1'
#
loop_
_entity.id
_entity.type
_entity.pdbx_description
1 polymer ?
#
loop_
_entity_poly.entity_id
_entity_poly.type
_entity_poly.pdbx_seq_one_letter_code
_entity_poly.pdbx_strand_id
1 'polypeptide(L)'
;MGKAGKVLAQVLTNYSISQGKLAEKLGIARSNVHRWVAEIRDPNSETVQGIIAALREISPNAADEFISLYASDLAVGETSVLENDSSRTWLNPIFGGLARLPETDGLNIAALSRIFDKTTTSYKYVFFLSLLDILRRRNFDAESPISLRELLIEILVNAWYPHTYFKLSFGLQDKIAIKLDSLELNLDKPAFDESEKEALREEISKRNLDNLLSGKDSLMRYVPFRLIAPFLSQQLKAYKSNNRSATRNDDLENAVIVALAEQHFDTAKPLYKLDSDSPTSCKSIYLCPEWVAYIRVNYSIVKGWVAWEWLQYMQSRNPSTPAISSKLFPQIRRGALTSQTKYWQAVLEHTDQISCIYSNRPLRADSQISLDHYLPWSFVAHDQIWNLIPTFADVNSSKSKIIPSAVYFDAFVRVHHLGLKVWKEKMSKDRTWNKFIDVYISDLRLQTKDDLTDFEKLSKAYSSTFQPLMSLATSLGFEAGWNYSKN
;
A
#
# COMPACT_ATOMS: atom_id res chain seq x y z
N MET A 1 10.09 -5.41 9.10
CA MET A 1 9.34 -6.24 10.08
C MET A 1 7.86 -6.07 9.80
N GLY A 2 7.08 -7.10 10.12
CA GLY A 2 5.67 -7.16 9.78
C GLY A 2 4.78 -6.25 10.63
N LYS A 3 3.90 -5.48 9.99
CA LYS A 3 2.95 -4.56 10.63
C LYS A 3 1.78 -5.29 11.27
N ALA A 4 1.25 -6.33 10.62
CA ALA A 4 0.06 -7.03 11.08
C ALA A 4 0.34 -8.02 12.22
N GLY A 5 1.48 -8.70 12.22
CA GLY A 5 1.87 -9.67 13.23
C GLY A 5 2.10 -9.05 14.61
N LYS A 6 2.69 -7.84 14.66
CA LYS A 6 2.86 -7.05 15.89
C LYS A 6 1.52 -6.65 16.50
N VAL A 7 0.66 -6.06 15.68
CA VAL A 7 -0.69 -5.68 16.11
C VAL A 7 -1.48 -6.91 16.55
N LEU A 8 -1.33 -8.03 15.84
CA LEU A 8 -1.98 -9.29 16.22
C LEU A 8 -1.48 -9.79 17.58
N ALA A 9 -0.17 -9.75 17.83
CA ALA A 9 0.43 -10.17 19.09
C ALA A 9 -0.10 -9.35 20.27
N GLN A 10 -0.16 -8.04 20.10
CA GLN A 10 -0.70 -7.11 21.08
C GLN A 10 -2.17 -7.39 21.36
N VAL A 11 -3.00 -7.51 20.33
CA VAL A 11 -4.44 -7.78 20.47
C VAL A 11 -4.71 -9.12 21.12
N LEU A 12 -4.03 -10.18 20.70
CA LEU A 12 -4.21 -11.50 21.31
C LEU A 12 -3.86 -11.49 22.81
N THR A 13 -2.85 -10.71 23.20
CA THR A 13 -2.46 -10.52 24.59
C THR A 13 -3.51 -9.71 25.36
N ASN A 14 -3.90 -8.55 24.84
CA ASN A 14 -4.84 -7.62 25.49
C ASN A 14 -6.21 -8.26 25.74
N TYR A 15 -6.67 -9.13 24.85
CA TYR A 15 -7.95 -9.82 24.98
C TYR A 15 -7.83 -11.26 25.48
N SER A 16 -6.64 -11.69 25.91
CA SER A 16 -6.38 -13.06 26.38
C SER A 16 -6.84 -14.15 25.40
N ILE A 17 -6.72 -13.89 24.09
CA ILE A 17 -7.10 -14.83 23.03
C ILE A 17 -5.90 -15.73 22.74
N SER A 18 -6.06 -17.04 22.91
CA SER A 18 -4.99 -17.97 22.59
C SER A 18 -4.76 -18.06 21.07
N GLN A 19 -3.49 -18.20 20.66
CA GLN A 19 -3.15 -18.42 19.25
C GLN A 19 -3.86 -19.66 18.66
N GLY A 20 -4.14 -20.67 19.49
CA GLY A 20 -4.89 -21.86 19.09
C GLY A 20 -6.35 -21.55 18.75
N LYS A 21 -7.02 -20.71 19.55
CA LYS A 21 -8.40 -20.28 19.32
C LYS A 21 -8.56 -19.47 18.04
N LEU A 22 -7.60 -18.59 17.74
CA LEU A 22 -7.59 -17.87 16.47
C LEU A 22 -7.33 -18.80 15.29
N ALA A 23 -6.41 -19.76 15.42
CA ALA A 23 -6.08 -20.71 14.36
C ALA A 23 -7.26 -21.62 14.00
N GLU A 24 -7.99 -22.10 15.01
CA GLU A 24 -9.21 -22.89 14.83
C GLU A 24 -10.27 -22.11 14.03
N LYS A 25 -10.52 -20.85 14.38
CA LYS A 25 -11.47 -19.98 13.67
C LYS A 25 -11.08 -19.64 12.24
N LEU A 26 -9.78 -19.57 11.98
CA LEU A 26 -9.25 -19.37 10.64
C LEU A 26 -9.20 -20.65 9.79
N GLY A 27 -9.45 -21.83 10.39
CA GLY A 27 -9.29 -23.11 9.70
C GLY A 27 -7.85 -23.43 9.32
N ILE A 28 -6.86 -22.92 10.06
CA ILE A 28 -5.43 -23.08 9.78
C ILE A 28 -4.68 -23.72 10.96
N ALA A 29 -3.47 -24.22 10.69
CA ALA A 29 -2.60 -24.74 11.74
C ALA A 29 -2.15 -23.63 12.72
N ARG A 30 -2.12 -23.93 14.03
CA ARG A 30 -1.63 -23.03 15.09
C ARG A 30 -0.23 -22.48 14.82
N SER A 31 0.62 -23.25 14.14
CA SER A 31 1.96 -22.83 13.72
C SER A 31 1.95 -21.58 12.83
N ASN A 32 0.92 -21.37 12.00
CA ASN A 32 0.79 -20.18 11.16
C ASN A 32 0.53 -18.93 12.01
N VAL A 33 -0.40 -19.00 12.98
CA VAL A 33 -0.68 -17.90 13.90
C VAL A 33 0.54 -17.57 14.76
N HIS A 34 1.24 -18.60 15.25
CA HIS A 34 2.49 -18.41 15.98
C HIS A 34 3.54 -17.66 15.15
N ARG A 35 3.69 -17.97 13.86
CA ARG A 35 4.63 -17.27 12.98
C ARG A 35 4.28 -15.79 12.81
N TRP A 36 3.00 -15.44 12.81
CA TRP A 36 2.56 -14.04 12.77
C TRP A 36 2.87 -13.32 14.07
N VAL A 37 2.48 -13.90 15.19
CA VAL A 37 2.64 -13.30 16.53
C VAL A 37 4.10 -13.19 16.96
N ALA A 38 4.93 -14.18 16.59
CA ALA A 38 6.37 -14.16 16.84
C ALA A 38 7.15 -13.31 15.80
N GLU A 39 6.44 -12.59 14.93
CA GLU A 39 6.98 -11.74 13.87
C GLU A 39 7.96 -12.46 12.93
N ILE A 40 7.79 -13.77 12.77
CA ILE A 40 8.57 -14.60 11.84
C ILE A 40 8.11 -14.33 10.40
N ARG A 41 6.81 -14.14 10.20
CA ARG A 41 6.19 -13.82 8.91
C ARG A 41 4.96 -12.97 9.15
N ASP A 42 4.71 -11.98 8.31
CA ASP A 42 3.47 -11.22 8.39
C ASP A 42 2.34 -11.91 7.62
N PRO A 43 1.09 -11.89 8.12
CA PRO A 43 -0.06 -12.34 7.34
C PRO A 43 -0.22 -11.45 6.09
N ASN A 44 -0.56 -12.06 4.95
CA ASN A 44 -0.84 -11.31 3.72
C ASN A 44 -2.21 -10.60 3.83
N SER A 45 -2.56 -9.73 2.87
CA SER A 45 -3.80 -8.93 2.93
C SER A 45 -5.08 -9.76 3.01
N GLU A 46 -5.15 -10.89 2.33
CA GLU A 46 -6.30 -11.82 2.40
C GLU A 46 -6.38 -12.49 3.78
N THR A 47 -5.22 -12.88 4.32
CA THR A 47 -5.10 -13.45 5.66
C THR A 47 -5.46 -12.41 6.73
N VAL A 48 -5.12 -11.14 6.53
CA VAL A 48 -5.52 -10.04 7.42
C VAL A 48 -7.03 -9.88 7.43
N GLN A 49 -7.71 -9.98 6.28
CA GLN A 49 -9.18 -10.01 6.23
C GLN A 49 -9.74 -11.22 6.99
N GLY A 50 -9.15 -12.40 6.79
CA GLY A 50 -9.51 -13.59 7.55
C GLY A 50 -9.32 -13.41 9.06
N ILE A 51 -8.19 -12.83 9.49
CA ILE A 51 -7.89 -12.54 10.90
C ILE A 51 -8.93 -11.58 11.48
N ILE A 52 -9.29 -10.52 10.76
CA ILE A 52 -10.32 -9.58 11.19
C ILE A 52 -11.67 -10.30 11.35
N ALA A 53 -12.08 -11.11 10.37
CA ALA A 53 -13.33 -11.87 10.44
C ALA A 53 -13.33 -12.87 11.62
N ALA A 54 -12.24 -13.61 11.80
CA ALA A 54 -12.06 -14.58 12.88
C ALA A 54 -12.03 -13.91 14.26
N LEU A 55 -11.30 -12.80 14.41
CA LEU A 55 -11.29 -12.01 15.64
C LEU A 55 -12.69 -11.47 15.94
N ARG A 56 -13.43 -11.01 14.92
CA ARG A 56 -14.78 -10.44 15.09
C ARG A 56 -15.77 -11.49 15.61
N GLU A 57 -15.60 -12.76 15.24
CA GLU A 57 -16.35 -13.88 15.83
C GLU A 57 -15.91 -14.25 17.25
N ILE A 58 -14.62 -14.09 17.59
CA ILE A 58 -14.09 -14.44 18.92
C ILE A 58 -14.41 -13.35 19.95
N SER A 59 -14.13 -12.10 19.58
CA SER A 59 -14.29 -10.88 20.37
C SER A 59 -14.34 -9.69 19.41
N PRO A 60 -15.51 -9.06 19.20
CA PRO A 60 -15.63 -7.87 18.37
C PRO A 60 -14.59 -6.81 18.75
N ASN A 61 -14.46 -6.50 20.04
CA ASN A 61 -13.49 -5.51 20.55
C ASN A 61 -12.03 -5.83 20.18
N ALA A 62 -11.66 -7.12 20.10
CA ALA A 62 -10.32 -7.52 19.66
C ALA A 62 -10.09 -7.25 18.17
N ALA A 63 -11.11 -7.49 17.33
CA ALA A 63 -11.04 -7.14 15.92
C ALA A 63 -10.94 -5.62 15.73
N ASP A 64 -11.66 -4.86 16.57
CA ASP A 64 -11.74 -3.40 16.53
C ASP A 64 -10.40 -2.77 16.87
N GLU A 65 -9.77 -3.24 17.94
CA GLU A 65 -8.42 -2.84 18.32
C GLU A 65 -7.39 -3.27 17.28
N PHE A 66 -7.52 -4.47 16.71
CA PHE A 66 -6.66 -4.92 15.62
C PHE A 66 -6.76 -4.01 14.40
N ILE A 67 -7.95 -3.65 13.95
CA ILE A 67 -8.16 -2.73 12.82
C ILE A 67 -7.61 -1.35 13.15
N SER A 68 -7.91 -0.81 14.33
CA SER A 68 -7.49 0.53 14.75
C SER A 68 -5.97 0.65 14.83
N LEU A 69 -5.32 -0.31 15.49
CA LEU A 69 -3.86 -0.35 15.59
C LEU A 69 -3.21 -0.61 14.24
N TYR A 70 -3.78 -1.53 13.44
CA TYR A 70 -3.27 -1.81 12.10
C TYR A 70 -3.39 -0.60 11.17
N ALA A 71 -4.51 0.12 11.20
CA ALA A 71 -4.72 1.35 10.44
C ALA A 71 -3.91 2.54 10.97
N SER A 72 -3.74 2.64 12.28
CA SER A 72 -2.89 3.66 12.90
C SER A 72 -1.42 3.42 12.58
N ASP A 73 -0.93 2.17 12.60
CA ASP A 73 0.44 1.84 12.16
C ASP A 73 0.63 1.92 10.64
N LEU A 74 -0.47 1.88 9.85
CA LEU A 74 -0.43 2.31 8.45
C LEU A 74 -0.22 3.83 8.33
N ALA A 75 -0.69 4.63 9.29
CA ALA A 75 -0.55 6.08 9.33
C ALA A 75 0.73 6.58 10.03
N VAL A 76 1.29 5.84 10.99
CA VAL A 76 2.45 6.20 11.85
C VAL A 76 3.81 5.87 11.20
N GLY A 77 3.83 5.57 9.90
CA GLY A 77 5.07 5.50 9.12
C GLY A 77 5.86 6.82 9.08
N GLU A 78 5.26 7.94 9.50
CA GLU A 78 5.82 9.29 9.52
C GLU A 78 6.07 9.75 10.97
N THR A 79 7.27 9.44 11.48
CA THR A 79 7.95 10.05 12.66
C THR A 79 7.25 10.10 14.02
N SER A 80 7.94 9.52 15.00
CA SER A 80 7.83 9.77 16.44
C SER A 80 7.93 11.24 16.81
N VAL A 81 7.00 11.71 17.63
CA VAL A 81 7.16 12.37 18.94
C VAL A 81 5.77 12.92 19.25
N LEU A 82 5.19 12.52 20.38
CA LEU A 82 4.53 13.41 21.35
C LEU A 82 3.96 12.58 22.52
N GLU A 83 4.07 13.20 23.67
CA GLU A 83 4.10 12.67 25.03
C GLU A 83 2.76 12.22 25.59
N ASN A 84 2.88 11.48 26.70
CA ASN A 84 1.85 11.10 27.68
C ASN A 84 0.72 12.13 27.84
N ASP A 85 -0.52 11.67 27.67
CA ASP A 85 -1.60 12.08 28.56
C ASP A 85 -2.50 10.89 28.91
N SER A 86 -2.58 10.64 30.20
CA SER A 86 -3.25 9.53 30.86
C SER A 86 -4.68 9.92 31.22
N SER A 87 -5.61 9.77 30.28
CA SER A 87 -7.05 9.70 30.57
C SER A 87 -7.86 9.12 29.39
N ARG A 88 -7.69 7.81 29.13
CA ARG A 88 -8.56 7.08 28.17
C ARG A 88 -9.61 6.26 28.92
N THR A 89 -10.78 6.86 29.14
CA THR A 89 -11.98 6.14 29.55
C THR A 89 -12.67 5.51 28.35
N TRP A 90 -12.38 4.22 28.16
CA TRP A 90 -13.26 3.14 27.70
C TRP A 90 -14.26 3.43 26.56
N LEU A 91 -13.80 3.22 25.33
CA LEU A 91 -14.65 3.03 24.14
C LEU A 91 -15.15 1.58 24.09
N ASN A 92 -16.48 1.43 24.04
CA ASN A 92 -17.24 0.22 23.78
C ASN A 92 -18.55 0.69 23.10
N PRO A 93 -19.26 -0.08 22.25
CA PRO A 93 -18.91 -1.27 21.47
C PRO A 93 -19.13 -1.04 19.95
N ILE A 94 -19.10 -2.11 19.12
CA ILE A 94 -19.67 -2.20 17.75
C ILE A 94 -18.65 -2.07 16.59
N PHE A 95 -17.95 -3.14 16.24
CA PHE A 95 -17.76 -3.43 14.80
C PHE A 95 -18.47 -4.71 14.40
N GLY A 96 -19.76 -4.77 14.70
CA GLY A 96 -20.74 -5.30 13.76
C GLY A 96 -21.15 -4.16 12.81
N GLY A 97 -20.45 -4.03 11.68
CA GLY A 97 -20.57 -2.90 10.75
C GLY A 97 -19.20 -2.30 10.45
N LEU A 98 -19.01 -1.78 9.24
CA LEU A 98 -17.79 -1.09 8.78
C LEU A 98 -17.26 -0.10 9.83
N ALA A 99 -15.94 0.10 9.91
CA ALA A 99 -15.32 1.06 10.82
C ALA A 99 -16.09 2.38 10.80
N ARG A 100 -16.86 2.65 11.86
CA ARG A 100 -17.71 3.84 11.90
C ARG A 100 -16.80 5.04 12.16
N LEU A 101 -16.90 6.03 11.29
CA LEU A 101 -16.29 7.33 11.52
C LEU A 101 -16.81 7.89 12.85
N PRO A 102 -15.97 8.52 13.68
CA PRO A 102 -16.39 9.05 14.98
C PRO A 102 -17.59 9.98 14.82
N GLU A 103 -18.63 9.77 15.62
CA GLU A 103 -19.80 10.63 15.60
C GLU A 103 -19.48 11.99 16.22
N THR A 104 -20.11 13.05 15.74
CA THR A 104 -20.02 14.39 16.35
C THR A 104 -21.29 15.17 16.06
N ASP A 105 -21.74 15.92 17.07
CA ASP A 105 -22.95 16.72 16.94
C ASP A 105 -22.76 17.85 15.92
N GLY A 106 -23.81 18.11 15.12
CA GLY A 106 -23.82 19.20 14.16
C GLY A 106 -23.11 18.93 12.83
N LEU A 107 -22.50 17.75 12.64
CA LEU A 107 -21.97 17.30 11.35
C LEU A 107 -22.67 16.03 10.86
N ASN A 108 -22.84 15.91 9.55
CA ASN A 108 -23.48 14.76 8.92
C ASN A 108 -22.47 13.65 8.64
N ILE A 109 -22.05 12.92 9.69
CA ILE A 109 -21.10 11.80 9.57
C ILE A 109 -21.62 10.69 8.65
N ALA A 110 -22.94 10.48 8.64
CA ALA A 110 -23.58 9.55 7.71
C ALA A 110 -23.42 9.96 6.24
N ALA A 111 -23.35 11.25 5.92
CA ALA A 111 -23.02 11.70 4.56
C ALA A 111 -21.54 11.49 4.24
N LEU A 112 -20.64 11.75 5.20
CA LEU A 112 -19.21 11.50 5.03
C LEU A 112 -18.91 10.03 4.74
N SER A 113 -19.54 9.10 5.46
CA SER A 113 -19.33 7.66 5.24
C SER A 113 -19.80 7.18 3.86
N ARG A 114 -20.67 7.94 3.17
CA ARG A 114 -21.23 7.59 1.85
C ARG A 114 -20.53 8.25 0.67
N ILE A 115 -19.45 9.01 0.87
CA ILE A 115 -18.76 9.68 -0.26
C ILE A 115 -18.24 8.69 -1.31
N PHE A 116 -17.96 7.44 -0.91
CA PHE A 116 -17.48 6.37 -1.80
C PHE A 116 -18.55 5.36 -2.26
N ASP A 117 -19.83 5.52 -1.89
CA ASP A 117 -20.91 4.59 -2.30
C ASP A 117 -21.06 4.43 -3.82
N LYS A 118 -20.70 5.49 -4.56
CA LYS A 118 -20.76 5.54 -6.02
C LYS A 118 -19.38 5.90 -6.57
N THR A 119 -18.64 4.86 -6.95
CA THR A 119 -17.31 4.95 -7.56
C THR A 119 -17.22 4.01 -8.76
N THR A 120 -16.83 4.55 -9.90
CA THR A 120 -16.47 3.77 -11.10
C THR A 120 -14.96 3.78 -11.32
N THR A 121 -14.32 4.88 -10.94
CA THR A 121 -12.87 5.11 -10.96
C THR A 121 -12.33 5.40 -9.54
N SER A 122 -11.01 5.49 -9.41
CA SER A 122 -10.33 5.74 -8.13
C SER A 122 -10.47 7.20 -7.62
N TYR A 123 -11.01 8.11 -8.44
CA TYR A 123 -10.77 9.55 -8.28
C TYR A 123 -11.21 10.08 -6.92
N LYS A 124 -12.36 9.63 -6.41
CA LYS A 124 -12.86 10.08 -5.11
C LYS A 124 -11.92 9.66 -3.96
N TYR A 125 -11.43 8.43 -3.99
CA TYR A 125 -10.52 7.92 -2.95
C TYR A 125 -9.23 8.75 -2.91
N VAL A 126 -8.60 8.92 -4.08
CA VAL A 126 -7.32 9.64 -4.18
C VAL A 126 -7.52 11.13 -3.93
N PHE A 127 -8.62 11.74 -4.38
CA PHE A 127 -8.94 13.14 -4.10
C PHE A 127 -9.13 13.38 -2.59
N PHE A 128 -9.91 12.55 -1.91
CA PHE A 128 -10.14 12.73 -0.47
C PHE A 128 -8.87 12.46 0.33
N LEU A 129 -8.09 11.42 -0.01
CA LEU A 129 -6.78 11.19 0.58
C LEU A 129 -5.85 12.40 0.41
N SER A 130 -5.80 12.96 -0.81
CA SER A 130 -5.01 14.16 -1.12
C SER A 130 -5.47 15.38 -0.33
N LEU A 131 -6.78 15.55 -0.14
CA LEU A 131 -7.32 16.59 0.73
C LEU A 131 -6.82 16.44 2.17
N LEU A 132 -6.82 15.21 2.72
CA LEU A 132 -6.31 14.93 4.06
C LEU A 132 -4.80 15.21 4.17
N ASP A 133 -4.02 14.84 3.16
CA ASP A 133 -2.57 15.08 3.14
C ASP A 133 -2.27 16.59 3.07
N ILE A 134 -2.98 17.35 2.22
CA ILE A 134 -2.86 18.81 2.16
C ILE A 134 -3.24 19.45 3.50
N LEU A 135 -4.36 19.05 4.10
CA LEU A 135 -4.80 19.55 5.41
C LEU A 135 -3.72 19.30 6.46
N ARG A 136 -3.16 18.10 6.53
CA ARG A 136 -2.11 17.77 7.50
C ARG A 136 -0.86 18.63 7.28
N ARG A 137 -0.41 18.80 6.03
CA ARG A 137 0.75 19.65 5.68
C ARG A 137 0.53 21.11 6.03
N ARG A 138 -0.70 21.61 5.88
CA ARG A 138 -1.11 22.99 6.23
C ARG A 138 -1.51 23.15 7.70
N ASN A 139 -1.18 22.18 8.56
CA ASN A 139 -1.56 22.17 9.97
C ASN A 139 -3.07 22.41 10.20
N PHE A 140 -3.88 21.86 9.32
CA PHE A 140 -5.34 21.95 9.31
C PHE A 140 -5.86 23.39 9.27
N ASP A 141 -5.24 24.27 8.48
CA ASP A 141 -5.79 25.59 8.18
C ASP A 141 -7.13 25.47 7.42
N ALA A 142 -8.16 26.11 7.95
CA ALA A 142 -9.51 26.13 7.37
C ALA A 142 -9.81 27.43 6.60
N GLU A 143 -9.03 28.49 6.82
CA GLU A 143 -9.30 29.82 6.27
C GLU A 143 -8.77 29.95 4.84
N SER A 144 -7.60 29.37 4.57
CA SER A 144 -6.98 29.44 3.26
C SER A 144 -7.66 28.49 2.26
N PRO A 145 -8.05 28.96 1.06
CA PRO A 145 -8.56 28.08 0.03
C PRO A 145 -7.50 27.06 -0.41
N ILE A 146 -7.98 25.89 -0.85
CA ILE A 146 -7.15 24.89 -1.52
C ILE A 146 -7.46 24.95 -3.01
N SER A 147 -6.45 25.22 -3.83
CA SER A 147 -6.65 25.28 -5.27
C SER A 147 -6.90 23.87 -5.85
N LEU A 148 -7.73 23.76 -6.89
CA LEU A 148 -7.91 22.52 -7.64
C LEU A 148 -6.59 22.07 -8.30
N ARG A 149 -5.68 23.01 -8.60
CA ARG A 149 -4.34 22.70 -9.09
C ARG A 149 -3.50 21.97 -8.04
N GLU A 150 -3.51 22.44 -6.80
CA GLU A 150 -2.82 21.78 -5.70
C GLU A 150 -3.40 20.39 -5.41
N LEU A 151 -4.74 20.26 -5.38
CA LEU A 151 -5.39 18.95 -5.25
C LEU A 151 -5.01 18.01 -6.39
N LEU A 152 -4.94 18.50 -7.63
CA LEU A 152 -4.51 17.70 -8.76
C LEU A 152 -3.08 17.20 -8.59
N ILE A 153 -2.16 18.08 -8.20
CA ILE A 153 -0.76 17.72 -7.98
C ILE A 153 -0.68 16.63 -6.91
N GLU A 154 -1.39 16.78 -5.80
CA GLU A 154 -1.38 15.79 -4.71
C GLU A 154 -2.02 14.46 -5.13
N ILE A 155 -3.07 14.48 -5.97
CA ILE A 155 -3.65 13.26 -6.56
C ILE A 155 -2.62 12.51 -7.39
N LEU A 156 -1.88 13.24 -8.24
CA LEU A 156 -0.85 12.66 -9.10
C LEU A 156 0.31 12.11 -8.26
N VAL A 157 0.73 12.80 -7.20
CA VAL A 157 1.74 12.32 -6.24
C VAL A 157 1.31 11.03 -5.58
N ASN A 158 0.09 10.99 -5.03
CA ASN A 158 -0.45 9.81 -4.36
C ASN A 158 -0.64 8.61 -5.30
N ALA A 159 -0.90 8.86 -6.58
CA ALA A 159 -1.05 7.81 -7.60
C ALA A 159 0.26 7.38 -8.26
N TRP A 160 1.31 8.21 -8.24
CA TRP A 160 2.56 7.97 -8.95
C TRP A 160 3.25 6.68 -8.51
N TYR A 161 3.40 6.44 -7.19
CA TYR A 161 4.08 5.23 -6.72
C TYR A 161 3.31 3.94 -7.05
N PRO A 162 2.01 3.83 -6.71
CA PRO A 162 1.20 2.68 -7.11
C PRO A 162 1.28 2.37 -8.61
N HIS A 163 1.18 3.38 -9.47
CA HIS A 163 1.19 3.22 -10.92
C HIS A 163 2.60 3.03 -11.49
N THR A 164 3.47 4.03 -11.36
CA THR A 164 4.77 4.09 -12.05
C THR A 164 5.77 3.07 -11.50
N TYR A 165 5.86 2.95 -10.17
CA TYR A 165 6.86 2.11 -9.52
C TYR A 165 6.38 0.67 -9.28
N PHE A 166 5.14 0.50 -8.83
CA PHE A 166 4.57 -0.81 -8.47
C PHE A 166 3.70 -1.44 -9.57
N LYS A 167 3.45 -0.72 -10.67
CA LYS A 167 2.68 -1.20 -11.84
C LYS A 167 1.26 -1.66 -11.49
N LEU A 168 0.62 -1.01 -10.51
CA LEU A 168 -0.77 -1.27 -10.17
C LEU A 168 -1.71 -0.66 -11.20
N SER A 169 -2.72 -1.43 -11.60
CA SER A 169 -3.82 -0.96 -12.44
C SER A 169 -4.86 -0.22 -11.61
N PHE A 170 -5.26 0.97 -12.07
CA PHE A 170 -6.36 1.75 -11.48
C PHE A 170 -7.72 1.37 -12.08
N GLY A 171 -7.75 0.44 -13.05
CA GLY A 171 -8.93 0.00 -13.79
C GLY A 171 -9.10 0.71 -15.15
N LEU A 172 -9.83 0.07 -16.07
CA LEU A 172 -9.92 0.49 -17.49
C LEU A 172 -10.49 1.90 -17.72
N GLN A 173 -11.47 2.30 -16.89
CA GLN A 173 -12.13 3.61 -17.02
C GLN A 173 -11.31 4.73 -16.37
N ASP A 174 -10.38 4.38 -15.48
CA ASP A 174 -9.56 5.32 -14.76
C ASP A 174 -8.48 5.91 -15.69
N LYS A 175 -8.32 7.24 -15.69
CA LYS A 175 -7.36 7.93 -16.54
C LYS A 175 -6.15 8.47 -15.79
N ILE A 176 -6.06 8.33 -14.46
CA ILE A 176 -4.92 8.88 -13.69
C ILE A 176 -3.60 8.32 -14.22
N ALA A 177 -3.53 7.01 -14.43
CA ALA A 177 -2.35 6.32 -14.98
C ALA A 177 -1.88 6.92 -16.32
N ILE A 178 -2.78 7.01 -17.30
CA ILE A 178 -2.46 7.56 -18.63
C ILE A 178 -2.04 9.03 -18.53
N LYS A 179 -2.70 9.81 -17.67
CA LYS A 179 -2.35 11.22 -17.46
C LYS A 179 -0.98 11.35 -16.81
N LEU A 180 -0.63 10.50 -15.84
CA LEU A 180 0.70 10.45 -15.24
C LEU A 180 1.78 10.10 -16.28
N ASP A 181 1.55 9.09 -17.11
CA ASP A 181 2.50 8.68 -18.16
C ASP A 181 2.75 9.83 -19.14
N SER A 182 1.72 10.59 -19.50
CA SER A 182 1.84 11.75 -20.40
C SER A 182 2.65 12.92 -19.83
N LEU A 183 2.96 12.91 -18.52
CA LEU A 183 3.78 13.94 -17.91
C LEU A 183 5.28 13.69 -18.10
N GLU A 184 5.71 12.50 -18.53
CA GLU A 184 7.11 12.14 -18.78
C GLU A 184 8.05 12.57 -17.63
N LEU A 185 7.71 12.10 -16.41
CA LEU A 185 8.46 12.41 -15.20
C LEU A 185 9.73 11.55 -15.13
N ASN A 186 10.90 12.20 -15.13
CA ASN A 186 12.20 11.53 -15.03
C ASN A 186 12.65 11.49 -13.57
N LEU A 187 12.25 10.45 -12.85
CA LEU A 187 12.65 10.25 -11.45
C LEU A 187 13.38 8.92 -11.30
N ASP A 188 14.70 9.01 -11.10
CA ASP A 188 15.58 7.84 -10.95
C ASP A 188 15.60 7.26 -9.53
N LYS A 189 15.01 7.95 -8.54
CA LYS A 189 15.11 7.58 -7.12
C LYS A 189 13.81 7.02 -6.58
N PRO A 190 13.80 5.77 -6.08
CA PRO A 190 12.69 5.21 -5.35
C PRO A 190 12.97 5.26 -3.86
N ALA A 191 12.97 6.45 -3.29
CA ALA A 191 12.89 6.64 -1.84
C ALA A 191 11.49 7.20 -1.51
N PHE A 192 10.88 6.67 -0.46
CA PHE A 192 9.45 6.83 -0.19
C PHE A 192 9.16 7.85 0.91
N ASP A 193 10.04 8.84 1.10
CA ASP A 193 9.91 9.81 2.17
C ASP A 193 9.27 11.14 1.74
N GLU A 194 8.93 11.97 2.71
CA GLU A 194 8.32 13.27 2.45
C GLU A 194 9.23 14.18 1.60
N SER A 195 10.56 14.02 1.68
CA SER A 195 11.47 14.82 0.84
C SER A 195 11.35 14.46 -0.64
N GLU A 196 11.17 13.18 -0.96
CA GLU A 196 10.95 12.71 -2.33
C GLU A 196 9.52 12.98 -2.82
N LYS A 197 8.50 12.91 -1.94
CA LYS A 197 7.15 13.39 -2.29
C LYS A 197 7.18 14.88 -2.61
N GLU A 198 7.96 15.68 -1.88
CA GLU A 198 8.12 17.10 -2.18
C GLU A 198 8.82 17.33 -3.51
N ALA A 199 9.91 16.61 -3.80
CA ALA A 199 10.58 16.66 -5.10
C ALA A 199 9.63 16.25 -6.25
N LEU A 200 8.79 15.23 -6.04
CA LEU A 200 7.77 14.81 -7.01
C LEU A 200 6.69 15.89 -7.21
N ARG A 201 6.23 16.55 -6.13
CA ARG A 201 5.31 17.70 -6.22
C ARG A 201 5.93 18.81 -7.06
N GLU A 202 7.19 19.15 -6.79
CA GLU A 202 7.94 20.17 -7.54
C GLU A 202 8.05 19.80 -9.03
N GLU A 203 8.43 18.56 -9.35
CA GLU A 203 8.55 18.09 -10.73
C GLU A 203 7.21 18.10 -11.49
N ILE A 204 6.13 17.66 -10.84
CA ILE A 204 4.78 17.73 -11.44
C ILE A 204 4.35 19.19 -11.64
N SER A 205 4.65 20.07 -10.69
CA SER A 205 4.23 21.47 -10.74
C SER A 205 4.81 22.24 -11.94
N LYS A 206 6.01 21.82 -12.40
CA LYS A 206 6.70 22.37 -13.58
C LYS A 206 6.05 21.95 -14.90
N ARG A 207 5.15 20.96 -14.91
CA ARG A 207 4.48 20.48 -16.13
C ARG A 207 3.22 21.30 -16.45
N ASN A 208 2.79 21.24 -17.71
CA ASN A 208 1.49 21.77 -18.10
C ASN A 208 0.38 20.82 -17.63
N LEU A 209 -0.50 21.31 -16.76
CA LEU A 209 -1.59 20.54 -16.16
C LEU A 209 -2.98 20.99 -16.65
N ASP A 210 -3.06 21.92 -17.60
CA ASP A 210 -4.31 22.61 -17.94
C ASP A 210 -5.38 21.66 -18.50
N ASN A 211 -4.95 20.65 -19.27
CA ASN A 211 -5.81 19.58 -19.81
C ASN A 211 -6.19 18.51 -18.77
N LEU A 212 -5.50 18.45 -17.62
CA LEU A 212 -5.86 17.61 -16.47
C LEU A 212 -6.81 18.36 -15.52
N LEU A 213 -6.73 19.70 -15.48
CA LEU A 213 -7.58 20.57 -14.67
C LEU A 213 -8.91 20.88 -15.33
N SER A 214 -8.92 21.13 -16.64
CA SER A 214 -10.08 21.63 -17.36
C SER A 214 -10.34 20.87 -18.66
N GLY A 215 -11.58 20.98 -19.17
CA GLY A 215 -12.01 20.30 -20.39
C GLY A 215 -12.63 18.91 -20.15
N LYS A 216 -13.01 18.24 -21.25
CA LYS A 216 -13.81 17.01 -21.22
C LYS A 216 -13.07 15.81 -20.60
N ASP A 217 -11.76 15.79 -20.73
CA ASP A 217 -10.87 14.71 -20.25
C ASP A 217 -10.13 15.07 -18.95
N SER A 218 -10.60 16.13 -18.26
CA SER A 218 -10.06 16.57 -16.97
C SER A 218 -10.30 15.53 -15.88
N LEU A 219 -9.31 15.36 -14.99
CA LEU A 219 -9.46 14.57 -13.76
C LEU A 219 -10.37 15.29 -12.74
N MET A 220 -10.51 16.61 -12.86
CA MET A 220 -11.33 17.47 -12.00
C MET A 220 -12.76 17.69 -12.52
N ARG A 221 -13.14 17.09 -13.66
CA ARG A 221 -14.46 17.29 -14.27
C ARG A 221 -15.63 16.92 -13.35
N TYR A 222 -15.46 15.89 -12.52
CA TYR A 222 -16.53 15.37 -11.67
C TYR A 222 -16.19 15.34 -10.19
N VAL A 223 -14.97 14.92 -9.83
CA VAL A 223 -14.66 14.56 -8.45
C VAL A 223 -14.86 15.71 -7.43
N PRO A 224 -14.51 16.98 -7.70
CA PRO A 224 -14.71 18.06 -6.72
C PRO A 224 -16.19 18.28 -6.41
N PHE A 225 -17.09 18.02 -7.36
CA PHE A 225 -18.53 18.21 -7.17
C PHE A 225 -19.17 16.94 -6.59
N ARG A 226 -18.85 15.78 -7.17
CA ARG A 226 -19.50 14.51 -6.83
C ARG A 226 -19.07 13.92 -5.49
N LEU A 227 -17.95 14.39 -4.91
CA LEU A 227 -17.53 13.99 -3.58
C LEU A 227 -18.46 14.57 -2.50
N ILE A 228 -18.92 15.82 -2.65
CA ILE A 228 -19.75 16.51 -1.65
C ILE A 228 -21.26 16.29 -1.84
N ALA A 229 -21.67 15.62 -2.92
CA ALA A 229 -23.08 15.34 -3.19
C ALA A 229 -23.84 14.63 -2.03
N PRO A 230 -23.26 13.68 -1.27
CA PRO A 230 -23.98 13.03 -0.17
C PRO A 230 -24.44 13.99 0.93
N PHE A 231 -23.72 15.09 1.17
CA PHE A 231 -24.09 16.11 2.16
C PHE A 231 -25.31 16.93 1.74
N LEU A 232 -25.59 16.97 0.44
CA LEU A 232 -26.67 17.75 -0.19
C LEU A 232 -27.81 16.84 -0.68
N SER A 233 -27.89 15.60 -0.19
CA SER A 233 -28.81 14.57 -0.73
C SER A 233 -30.27 14.99 -0.69
N GLN A 234 -30.71 15.69 0.36
CA GLN A 234 -32.10 16.15 0.50
C GLN A 234 -32.43 17.25 -0.52
N GLN A 235 -31.53 18.22 -0.66
CA GLN A 235 -31.66 19.35 -1.59
C GLN A 235 -31.63 18.86 -3.03
N LEU A 236 -30.71 17.95 -3.36
CA LEU A 236 -30.62 17.32 -4.67
C LEU A 236 -31.89 16.53 -5.00
N LYS A 237 -32.46 15.80 -4.04
CA LYS A 237 -33.72 15.08 -4.23
C LYS A 237 -34.88 16.04 -4.50
N ALA A 238 -34.99 17.13 -3.75
CA ALA A 238 -36.02 18.15 -3.95
C ALA A 238 -35.90 18.80 -5.34
N TYR A 239 -34.68 19.19 -5.74
CA TYR A 239 -34.41 19.76 -7.06
C TYR A 239 -34.80 18.81 -8.19
N LYS A 240 -34.41 17.53 -8.10
CA LYS A 240 -34.70 16.49 -9.10
C LYS A 240 -36.19 16.17 -9.21
N SER A 241 -36.94 16.25 -8.11
CA SER A 241 -38.40 16.08 -8.12
C SER A 241 -39.08 17.15 -8.99
N ASN A 242 -38.59 18.38 -8.92
CA ASN A 242 -39.14 19.52 -9.66
C ASN A 242 -38.56 19.66 -11.08
N ASN A 243 -37.42 19.01 -11.36
CA ASN A 243 -36.69 19.13 -12.64
C ASN A 243 -36.28 17.75 -13.18
N ARG A 244 -37.25 16.90 -13.54
CA ARG A 244 -36.98 15.52 -13.95
C ARG A 244 -36.05 15.40 -15.17
N SER A 245 -36.04 16.38 -16.08
CA SER A 245 -35.13 16.42 -17.25
C SER A 245 -33.67 16.71 -16.89
N ALA A 246 -33.40 17.34 -15.76
CA ALA A 246 -32.04 17.67 -15.32
C ALA A 246 -31.22 16.43 -14.90
N THR A 247 -31.86 15.28 -14.73
CA THR A 247 -31.26 14.03 -14.22
C THR A 247 -30.40 13.26 -15.22
N ARG A 248 -30.34 13.69 -16.49
CA ARG A 248 -29.58 13.00 -17.55
C ARG A 248 -28.31 13.73 -18.01
N ASN A 249 -28.05 14.92 -17.47
CA ASN A 249 -26.89 15.73 -17.86
C ASN A 249 -25.95 15.90 -16.66
N ASP A 250 -24.79 15.26 -16.73
CA ASP A 250 -23.83 15.27 -15.62
C ASP A 250 -23.24 16.66 -15.34
N ASP A 251 -23.07 17.48 -16.38
CA ASP A 251 -22.52 18.83 -16.25
C ASP A 251 -23.55 19.76 -15.57
N LEU A 252 -24.85 19.57 -15.86
CA LEU A 252 -25.93 20.28 -15.17
C LEU A 252 -26.03 19.84 -13.70
N GLU A 253 -25.93 18.54 -13.41
CA GLU A 253 -25.94 18.08 -12.02
C GLU A 253 -24.73 18.60 -11.23
N ASN A 254 -23.54 18.71 -11.85
CA ASN A 254 -22.39 19.38 -11.23
C ASN A 254 -22.71 20.84 -10.90
N ALA A 255 -23.30 21.60 -11.83
CA ALA A 255 -23.66 23.00 -11.60
C ALA A 255 -24.69 23.15 -10.46
N VAL A 256 -25.66 22.25 -10.37
CA VAL A 256 -26.62 22.22 -9.27
C VAL A 256 -25.94 21.93 -7.93
N ILE A 257 -24.98 20.99 -7.89
CA ILE A 257 -24.22 20.71 -6.67
C ILE A 257 -23.44 21.94 -6.21
N VAL A 258 -22.78 22.66 -7.11
CA VAL A 258 -22.06 23.91 -6.81
C VAL A 258 -22.99 24.94 -6.16
N ALA A 259 -24.13 25.23 -6.80
CA ALA A 259 -25.09 26.20 -6.31
C ALA A 259 -25.67 25.81 -4.94
N LEU A 260 -25.99 24.53 -4.74
CA LEU A 260 -26.50 24.03 -3.47
C LEU A 260 -25.43 24.03 -2.36
N ALA A 261 -24.17 23.77 -2.70
CA ALA A 261 -23.07 23.83 -1.74
C ALA A 261 -22.86 25.24 -1.20
N GLU A 262 -22.96 26.26 -2.07
CA GLU A 262 -22.91 27.67 -1.66
C GLU A 262 -24.14 28.05 -0.82
N GLN A 263 -25.35 27.78 -1.34
CA GLN A 263 -26.60 28.16 -0.69
C GLN A 263 -26.77 27.54 0.70
N HIS A 264 -26.28 26.31 0.89
CA HIS A 264 -26.47 25.54 2.11
C HIS A 264 -25.17 25.32 2.88
N PHE A 265 -24.15 26.16 2.68
CA PHE A 265 -22.86 26.01 3.33
C PHE A 265 -22.99 26.00 4.86
N ASP A 266 -23.75 26.94 5.43
CA ASP A 266 -23.91 27.06 6.89
C ASP A 266 -24.97 26.10 7.47
N THR A 267 -25.91 25.63 6.63
CA THR A 267 -27.04 24.79 7.08
C THR A 267 -26.79 23.30 6.89
N ALA A 268 -26.39 22.89 5.69
CA ALA A 268 -26.15 21.48 5.37
C ALA A 268 -24.69 21.08 5.63
N LYS A 269 -23.79 22.07 5.71
CA LYS A 269 -22.36 21.89 5.99
C LYS A 269 -21.73 20.82 5.10
N PRO A 270 -21.71 20.98 3.77
CA PRO A 270 -20.87 20.13 2.93
C PRO A 270 -19.40 20.30 3.34
N LEU A 271 -18.54 19.33 2.99
CA LEU A 271 -17.10 19.38 3.33
C LEU A 271 -16.44 20.69 2.88
N TYR A 272 -16.86 21.20 1.73
CA TYR A 272 -16.39 22.46 1.16
C TYR A 272 -17.43 23.03 0.20
N LYS A 273 -17.26 24.31 -0.12
CA LYS A 273 -17.86 24.99 -1.27
C LYS A 273 -16.78 25.40 -2.28
N LEU A 274 -17.19 25.88 -3.45
CA LEU A 274 -16.27 26.28 -4.53
C LEU A 274 -16.31 27.79 -4.76
N ASP A 275 -15.30 28.32 -5.43
CA ASP A 275 -15.08 29.76 -5.65
C ASP A 275 -15.85 30.37 -6.84
N SER A 276 -16.72 29.61 -7.49
CA SER A 276 -17.51 30.05 -8.63
C SER A 276 -18.81 29.29 -8.76
N ASP A 277 -19.85 29.94 -9.31
CA ASP A 277 -21.16 29.32 -9.59
C ASP A 277 -21.14 28.38 -10.80
N SER A 278 -20.08 28.42 -11.61
CA SER A 278 -19.92 27.56 -12.79
C SER A 278 -18.84 26.50 -12.55
N PRO A 279 -19.16 25.19 -12.72
CA PRO A 279 -18.19 24.10 -12.57
C PRO A 279 -16.92 24.27 -13.41
N THR A 280 -17.02 24.85 -14.61
CA THR A 280 -15.87 25.04 -15.51
C THR A 280 -14.97 26.20 -15.11
N SER A 281 -15.46 27.09 -14.25
CA SER A 281 -14.75 28.29 -13.81
C SER A 281 -14.18 28.15 -12.39
N CYS A 282 -14.53 27.08 -11.67
CA CYS A 282 -14.03 26.79 -10.33
C CYS A 282 -12.51 26.59 -10.37
N LYS A 283 -11.78 27.24 -9.48
CA LYS A 283 -10.32 27.11 -9.32
C LYS A 283 -9.92 26.67 -7.93
N SER A 284 -10.78 26.86 -6.94
CA SER A 284 -10.47 26.56 -5.53
C SER A 284 -11.67 26.03 -4.77
N ILE A 285 -11.38 25.33 -3.67
CA ILE A 285 -12.36 24.94 -2.66
C ILE A 285 -12.12 25.71 -1.36
N TYR A 286 -13.21 26.05 -0.67
CA TYR A 286 -13.21 26.63 0.67
C TYR A 286 -13.80 25.61 1.64
N LEU A 287 -13.00 25.15 2.59
CA LEU A 287 -13.39 24.10 3.53
C LEU A 287 -14.33 24.63 4.60
N CYS A 288 -15.28 23.81 5.02
CA CYS A 288 -16.10 24.08 6.20
C CYS A 288 -15.22 23.93 7.46
N PRO A 289 -15.08 24.99 8.29
CA PRO A 289 -14.19 24.96 9.46
C PRO A 289 -14.51 23.84 10.46
N GLU A 290 -15.79 23.50 10.64
CA GLU A 290 -16.22 22.42 11.53
C GLU A 290 -15.75 21.06 11.04
N TRP A 291 -15.77 20.82 9.71
CA TRP A 291 -15.21 19.59 9.14
C TRP A 291 -13.69 19.53 9.32
N VAL A 292 -12.98 20.66 9.17
CA VAL A 292 -11.53 20.70 9.41
C VAL A 292 -11.21 20.41 10.88
N ALA A 293 -11.97 20.97 11.82
CA ALA A 293 -11.83 20.68 13.25
C ALA A 293 -12.08 19.19 13.56
N TYR A 294 -13.14 18.62 12.99
CA TYR A 294 -13.44 17.19 13.11
C TYR A 294 -12.31 16.31 12.55
N ILE A 295 -11.83 16.62 11.34
CA ILE A 295 -10.75 15.86 10.68
C ILE A 295 -9.45 16.00 11.49
N ARG A 296 -9.14 17.17 12.05
CA ARG A 296 -7.93 17.38 12.88
C ARG A 296 -7.92 16.42 14.07
N VAL A 297 -9.03 16.34 14.81
CA VAL A 297 -9.16 15.49 15.99
C VAL A 297 -9.15 14.01 15.61
N ASN A 298 -9.75 13.65 14.48
CA ASN A 298 -9.96 12.26 14.08
C ASN A 298 -9.05 11.80 12.92
N TYR A 299 -7.96 12.53 12.67
CA TYR A 299 -7.17 12.40 11.43
C TYR A 299 -6.75 10.96 11.13
N SER A 300 -6.17 10.27 12.11
CA SER A 300 -5.70 8.89 11.93
C SER A 300 -6.84 7.93 11.59
N ILE A 301 -8.02 8.12 12.17
CA ILE A 301 -9.20 7.29 11.92
C ILE A 301 -9.75 7.56 10.52
N VAL A 302 -9.91 8.84 10.15
CA VAL A 302 -10.41 9.24 8.83
C VAL A 302 -9.43 8.82 7.72
N LYS A 303 -8.12 9.00 7.93
CA LYS A 303 -7.06 8.57 7.01
C LYS A 303 -7.03 7.04 6.87
N GLY A 304 -7.12 6.31 7.98
CA GLY A 304 -7.20 4.85 7.98
C GLY A 304 -8.44 4.33 7.25
N TRP A 305 -9.59 4.98 7.43
CA TRP A 305 -10.83 4.66 6.73
C TRP A 305 -10.72 4.87 5.21
N VAL A 306 -10.24 6.03 4.74
CA VAL A 306 -10.08 6.24 3.28
C VAL A 306 -9.02 5.29 2.69
N ALA A 307 -7.94 5.01 3.43
CA ALA A 307 -6.92 4.05 2.99
C ALA A 307 -7.51 2.65 2.83
N TRP A 308 -8.38 2.22 3.74
CA TRP A 308 -9.10 0.95 3.63
C TRP A 308 -10.02 0.89 2.41
N GLU A 309 -10.84 1.92 2.23
CA GLU A 309 -11.77 2.05 1.10
C GLU A 309 -11.02 2.04 -0.24
N TRP A 310 -9.90 2.76 -0.33
CA TRP A 310 -9.05 2.75 -1.52
C TRP A 310 -8.38 1.39 -1.74
N LEU A 311 -7.92 0.73 -0.68
CA LEU A 311 -7.34 -0.61 -0.76
C LEU A 311 -8.35 -1.61 -1.33
N GLN A 312 -9.61 -1.60 -0.86
CA GLN A 312 -10.65 -2.48 -1.40
C GLN A 312 -10.89 -2.24 -2.89
N TYR A 313 -10.97 -0.97 -3.30
CA TYR A 313 -11.05 -0.61 -4.70
C TYR A 313 -9.86 -1.17 -5.50
N MET A 314 -8.63 -0.91 -5.06
CA MET A 314 -7.41 -1.33 -5.76
C MET A 314 -7.22 -2.85 -5.79
N GLN A 315 -7.66 -3.57 -4.75
CA GLN A 315 -7.69 -5.04 -4.74
C GLN A 315 -8.59 -5.59 -5.85
N SER A 316 -9.78 -5.02 -6.04
CA SER A 316 -10.69 -5.44 -7.10
C SER A 316 -10.14 -5.21 -8.51
N ARG A 317 -9.25 -4.22 -8.67
CA ARG A 317 -8.59 -3.90 -9.95
C ARG A 317 -7.33 -4.72 -10.21
N ASN A 318 -6.77 -5.35 -9.18
CA ASN A 318 -5.50 -6.06 -9.24
C ASN A 318 -5.57 -7.46 -8.59
N PRO A 319 -6.56 -8.32 -8.89
CA PRO A 319 -6.85 -9.53 -8.13
C PRO A 319 -5.69 -10.52 -8.01
N SER A 320 -4.80 -10.57 -9.00
CA SER A 320 -3.64 -11.48 -9.03
C SER A 320 -2.35 -10.84 -8.51
N THR A 321 -2.35 -9.55 -8.18
CA THR A 321 -1.12 -8.84 -7.80
C THR A 321 -0.79 -9.08 -6.34
N PRO A 322 0.42 -9.56 -6.00
CA PRO A 322 0.80 -9.77 -4.61
C PRO A 322 0.97 -8.45 -3.87
N ALA A 323 0.72 -8.48 -2.56
CA ALA A 323 1.09 -7.44 -1.60
C ALA A 323 0.57 -6.03 -1.92
N ILE A 324 -0.67 -5.91 -2.41
CA ILE A 324 -1.27 -4.62 -2.81
C ILE A 324 -1.23 -3.59 -1.69
N SER A 325 -1.52 -3.98 -0.44
CA SER A 325 -1.43 -3.07 0.72
C SER A 325 -0.04 -2.43 0.85
N SER A 326 1.02 -3.22 0.75
CA SER A 326 2.40 -2.73 0.81
C SER A 326 2.81 -1.86 -0.38
N LYS A 327 2.17 -2.06 -1.54
CA LYS A 327 2.42 -1.29 -2.77
C LYS A 327 1.63 0.04 -2.79
N LEU A 328 0.45 0.03 -2.19
CA LEU A 328 -0.42 1.20 -2.10
C LEU A 328 0.03 2.15 -0.99
N PHE A 329 0.55 1.59 0.11
CA PHE A 329 1.05 2.31 1.27
C PHE A 329 2.51 1.93 1.55
N PRO A 330 3.43 2.26 0.62
CA PRO A 330 4.84 1.88 0.75
C PRO A 330 5.46 2.51 1.99
N GLN A 331 6.38 1.77 2.62
CA GLN A 331 7.15 2.30 3.74
C GLN A 331 8.17 3.31 3.24
N ILE A 332 8.31 4.41 4.00
CA ILE A 332 9.24 5.52 3.77
C ILE A 332 10.67 5.06 3.49
N ARG A 333 11.09 3.97 4.15
CA ARG A 333 12.38 3.33 3.90
C ARG A 333 12.17 1.83 3.73
N ARG A 334 12.74 1.26 2.67
CA ARG A 334 12.92 -0.19 2.57
C ARG A 334 13.77 -0.64 3.75
N GLY A 335 13.38 -1.74 4.39
CA GLY A 335 14.16 -2.32 5.47
C GLY A 335 15.57 -2.66 4.99
N ALA A 336 16.57 -2.45 5.83
CA ALA A 336 17.93 -2.91 5.50
C ALA A 336 17.94 -4.44 5.39
N LEU A 337 18.67 -4.97 4.40
CA LEU A 337 18.83 -6.41 4.19
C LEU A 337 19.84 -7.05 5.17
N THR A 338 20.01 -6.47 6.36
CA THR A 338 21.10 -6.81 7.29
C THR A 338 21.10 -8.29 7.69
N SER A 339 19.94 -8.89 7.93
CA SER A 339 19.86 -10.31 8.33
C SER A 339 20.19 -11.24 7.16
N GLN A 340 19.73 -10.90 5.95
CA GLN A 340 20.00 -11.65 4.73
C GLN A 340 21.45 -11.53 4.30
N THR A 341 22.07 -10.34 4.46
CA THR A 341 23.49 -10.12 4.19
C THR A 341 24.34 -10.96 5.14
N LYS A 342 24.01 -10.96 6.44
CA LYS A 342 24.69 -11.82 7.42
C LYS A 342 24.57 -13.30 7.07
N TYR A 343 23.40 -13.74 6.60
CA TYR A 343 23.21 -15.11 6.16
C TYR A 343 24.21 -15.49 5.05
N TRP A 344 24.27 -14.68 3.98
CA TRP A 344 25.14 -14.97 2.85
C TRP A 344 26.62 -14.80 3.16
N GLN A 345 27.01 -13.83 3.99
CA GLN A 345 28.38 -13.68 4.46
C GLN A 345 28.84 -14.92 5.23
N ALA A 346 28.02 -15.42 6.15
CA ALA A 346 28.34 -16.61 6.92
C ALA A 346 28.48 -17.85 6.01
N VAL A 347 27.66 -17.98 4.96
CA VAL A 347 27.83 -19.02 3.93
C VAL A 347 29.19 -18.89 3.24
N LEU A 348 29.55 -17.68 2.78
CA LEU A 348 30.80 -17.41 2.06
C LEU A 348 32.07 -17.58 2.92
N GLU A 349 31.97 -17.49 4.25
CA GLU A 349 33.05 -17.85 5.17
C GLU A 349 33.38 -19.35 5.16
N HIS A 350 32.43 -20.19 4.71
CA HIS A 350 32.54 -21.65 4.77
C HIS A 350 32.61 -22.31 3.40
N THR A 351 32.56 -21.54 2.30
CA THR A 351 32.74 -22.06 0.94
C THR A 351 33.28 -20.99 -0.01
N ASP A 352 34.19 -21.39 -0.90
CA ASP A 352 34.74 -20.58 -1.99
C ASP A 352 34.15 -20.95 -3.36
N GLN A 353 33.17 -21.87 -3.39
CA GLN A 353 32.56 -22.40 -4.61
C GLN A 353 31.47 -21.50 -5.21
N ILE A 354 31.11 -20.41 -4.52
CA ILE A 354 30.05 -19.50 -4.96
C ILE A 354 30.65 -18.40 -5.84
N SER A 355 30.15 -18.29 -7.06
CA SER A 355 30.39 -17.14 -7.94
C SER A 355 29.10 -16.37 -8.15
N CYS A 356 29.22 -15.07 -8.44
CA CYS A 356 28.09 -14.23 -8.81
C CYS A 356 27.41 -14.83 -10.05
N ILE A 357 26.13 -15.19 -9.94
CA ILE A 357 25.38 -15.88 -11.01
C ILE A 357 25.31 -15.08 -12.32
N TYR A 358 25.49 -13.76 -12.25
CA TYR A 358 25.40 -12.87 -13.41
C TYR A 358 26.77 -12.59 -14.04
N SER A 359 27.77 -12.24 -13.22
CA SER A 359 29.09 -11.79 -13.70
C SER A 359 30.15 -12.88 -13.72
N ASN A 360 29.86 -14.06 -13.15
CA ASN A 360 30.79 -15.16 -12.89
C ASN A 360 32.03 -14.78 -12.06
N ARG A 361 32.06 -13.58 -11.46
CA ARG A 361 33.13 -13.19 -10.53
C ARG A 361 32.99 -14.00 -9.24
N PRO A 362 34.08 -14.54 -8.68
CA PRO A 362 34.05 -15.27 -7.40
C PRO A 362 33.54 -14.39 -6.26
N LEU A 363 32.66 -14.93 -5.42
CA LEU A 363 32.20 -14.28 -4.19
C LEU A 363 32.95 -14.94 -3.02
N ARG A 364 33.66 -14.14 -2.25
CA ARG A 364 34.50 -14.59 -1.13
C ARG A 364 34.04 -13.94 0.18
N ALA A 365 34.49 -14.49 1.31
CA ALA A 365 34.16 -13.97 2.63
C ALA A 365 34.55 -12.48 2.82
N ASP A 366 35.65 -12.04 2.20
CA ASP A 366 36.15 -10.67 2.21
C ASP A 366 35.55 -9.76 1.13
N SER A 367 34.66 -10.30 0.28
CA SER A 367 34.00 -9.52 -0.76
C SER A 367 33.02 -8.52 -0.17
N GLN A 368 33.05 -7.28 -0.66
CA GLN A 368 31.98 -6.31 -0.42
C GLN A 368 30.76 -6.69 -1.26
N ILE A 369 29.94 -7.60 -0.74
CA ILE A 369 28.75 -8.08 -1.43
C ILE A 369 27.58 -7.11 -1.30
N SER A 370 26.77 -7.08 -2.35
CA SER A 370 25.38 -6.61 -2.32
C SER A 370 24.46 -7.82 -2.45
N LEU A 371 23.16 -7.64 -2.17
CA LEU A 371 22.16 -8.65 -2.46
C LEU A 371 21.25 -8.16 -3.59
N ASP A 372 21.03 -9.02 -4.56
CA ASP A 372 20.06 -8.80 -5.63
C ASP A 372 18.77 -9.56 -5.34
N HIS A 373 17.63 -8.93 -5.64
CA HIS A 373 16.33 -9.59 -5.69
C HIS A 373 16.14 -10.18 -7.09
N TYR A 374 16.17 -11.50 -7.22
CA TYR A 374 16.03 -12.17 -8.52
C TYR A 374 14.72 -11.78 -9.22
N LEU A 375 13.59 -11.89 -8.51
CA LEU A 375 12.35 -11.19 -8.85
C LEU A 375 12.39 -9.76 -8.29
N PRO A 376 12.10 -8.71 -9.08
CA PRO A 376 12.19 -7.33 -8.63
C PRO A 376 11.42 -7.06 -7.33
N TRP A 377 12.04 -6.32 -6.40
CA TRP A 377 11.36 -5.95 -5.14
C TRP A 377 10.07 -5.16 -5.37
N SER A 378 10.04 -4.30 -6.39
CA SER A 378 8.83 -3.57 -6.81
C SER A 378 7.69 -4.50 -7.25
N PHE A 379 8.00 -5.73 -7.65
CA PHE A 379 6.97 -6.73 -7.95
C PHE A 379 6.54 -7.52 -6.70
N VAL A 380 7.47 -8.04 -5.90
CA VAL A 380 7.15 -8.93 -4.77
C VAL A 380 6.82 -8.20 -3.45
N ALA A 381 7.32 -6.96 -3.28
CA ALA A 381 7.18 -6.12 -2.09
C ALA A 381 7.59 -6.79 -0.77
N HIS A 382 8.62 -7.64 -0.80
CA HIS A 382 9.17 -8.32 0.37
C HIS A 382 10.66 -8.64 0.22
N ASP A 383 11.33 -8.90 1.33
CA ASP A 383 12.76 -9.24 1.41
C ASP A 383 13.00 -10.70 1.79
N GLN A 384 12.14 -11.60 1.31
CA GLN A 384 12.30 -13.02 1.60
C GLN A 384 13.61 -13.57 1.01
N ILE A 385 14.35 -14.30 1.84
CA ILE A 385 15.70 -14.76 1.53
C ILE A 385 15.77 -15.67 0.31
N TRP A 386 14.71 -16.45 0.02
CA TRP A 386 14.63 -17.33 -1.15
C TRP A 386 14.62 -16.57 -2.48
N ASN A 387 14.42 -15.24 -2.47
CA ASN A 387 14.49 -14.39 -3.65
C ASN A 387 15.81 -13.57 -3.72
N LEU A 388 16.70 -13.74 -2.75
CA LEU A 388 17.87 -12.88 -2.56
C LEU A 388 19.17 -13.65 -2.77
N ILE A 389 20.01 -13.14 -3.67
CA ILE A 389 21.29 -13.76 -4.05
C ILE A 389 22.46 -12.78 -3.90
N PRO A 390 23.64 -13.22 -3.42
CA PRO A 390 24.81 -12.35 -3.32
C PRO A 390 25.32 -11.99 -4.71
N THR A 391 25.71 -10.73 -4.84
CA THR A 391 26.26 -10.14 -6.06
C THR A 391 27.16 -8.97 -5.70
N PHE A 392 27.62 -8.22 -6.71
CA PHE A 392 28.37 -6.98 -6.53
C PHE A 392 27.47 -5.76 -6.80
N ALA A 393 27.80 -4.62 -6.20
CA ALA A 393 26.97 -3.40 -6.29
C ALA A 393 26.80 -2.89 -7.73
N ASP A 394 27.85 -2.95 -8.55
CA ASP A 394 27.84 -2.60 -9.98
C ASP A 394 26.88 -3.50 -10.78
N VAL A 395 26.92 -4.82 -10.52
CA VAL A 395 26.04 -5.81 -11.17
C VAL A 395 24.58 -5.61 -10.77
N ASN A 396 24.32 -5.44 -9.46
CA ASN A 396 22.97 -5.20 -8.94
C ASN A 396 22.38 -3.92 -9.54
N SER A 397 23.18 -2.86 -9.61
CA SER A 397 22.77 -1.57 -10.19
C SER A 397 22.47 -1.70 -11.69
N SER A 398 23.26 -2.48 -12.43
CA SER A 398 23.02 -2.76 -13.86
C SER A 398 21.73 -3.55 -14.12
N LYS A 399 21.39 -4.51 -13.25
CA LYS A 399 20.11 -5.25 -13.34
C LYS A 399 18.92 -4.39 -12.94
N SER A 400 19.09 -3.53 -11.93
CA SER A 400 18.04 -2.66 -11.40
C SER A 400 16.75 -3.45 -11.10
N LYS A 401 15.63 -3.10 -11.73
CA LYS A 401 14.31 -3.71 -11.53
C LYS A 401 13.92 -4.69 -12.66
N ILE A 402 14.86 -5.07 -13.52
CA ILE A 402 14.60 -5.91 -14.68
C ILE A 402 14.70 -7.38 -14.26
N ILE A 403 13.79 -8.21 -14.76
CA ILE A 403 13.79 -9.65 -14.52
C ILE A 403 14.97 -10.28 -15.30
N PRO A 404 15.84 -11.08 -14.65
CA PRO A 404 16.96 -11.75 -15.33
C PRO A 404 16.49 -12.68 -16.44
N SER A 405 17.33 -12.83 -17.45
CA SER A 405 17.21 -13.87 -18.46
C SER A 405 17.17 -15.26 -17.80
N ALA A 406 16.37 -16.17 -18.38
CA ALA A 406 16.18 -17.52 -17.88
C ALA A 406 17.49 -18.33 -17.80
N VAL A 407 18.54 -17.90 -18.53
CA VAL A 407 19.88 -18.50 -18.48
C VAL A 407 20.48 -18.48 -17.07
N TYR A 408 20.08 -17.54 -16.22
CA TYR A 408 20.58 -17.43 -14.84
C TYR A 408 19.82 -18.30 -13.84
N PHE A 409 18.68 -18.88 -14.22
CA PHE A 409 17.78 -19.54 -13.27
C PHE A 409 18.38 -20.80 -12.65
N ASP A 410 19.02 -21.67 -13.44
CA ASP A 410 19.66 -22.88 -12.92
C ASP A 410 20.81 -22.52 -11.95
N ALA A 411 21.65 -21.54 -12.31
CA ALA A 411 22.71 -21.05 -11.44
C ALA A 411 22.16 -20.45 -10.14
N PHE A 412 21.07 -19.67 -10.21
CA PHE A 412 20.38 -19.12 -9.06
C PHE A 412 19.93 -20.21 -8.08
N VAL A 413 19.27 -21.26 -8.57
CA VAL A 413 18.82 -22.39 -7.74
C VAL A 413 20.00 -23.15 -7.14
N ARG A 414 21.08 -23.38 -7.91
CA ARG A 414 22.29 -24.07 -7.43
C ARG A 414 22.98 -23.31 -6.30
N VAL A 415 23.08 -21.99 -6.38
CA VAL A 415 23.71 -21.20 -5.31
C VAL A 415 22.86 -21.23 -4.04
N HIS A 416 21.52 -21.16 -4.15
CA HIS A 416 20.64 -21.38 -3.00
C HIS A 416 20.80 -22.78 -2.40
N HIS A 417 20.84 -23.82 -3.23
CA HIS A 417 21.06 -25.21 -2.77
C HIS A 417 22.38 -25.36 -2.01
N LEU A 418 23.47 -24.82 -2.56
CA LEU A 418 24.79 -24.84 -1.91
C LEU A 418 24.77 -24.07 -0.59
N GLY A 419 24.19 -22.87 -0.55
CA GLY A 419 24.07 -22.08 0.68
C GLY A 419 23.27 -22.79 1.77
N LEU A 420 22.17 -23.45 1.40
CA LEU A 420 21.35 -24.24 2.32
C LEU A 420 22.12 -25.46 2.86
N LYS A 421 22.89 -26.17 2.02
CA LYS A 421 23.75 -27.26 2.47
C LYS A 421 24.82 -26.80 3.45
N VAL A 422 25.58 -25.75 3.08
CA VAL A 422 26.66 -25.19 3.91
C VAL A 422 26.12 -24.78 5.28
N TRP A 423 24.98 -24.09 5.30
CA TRP A 423 24.36 -23.69 6.55
C TRP A 423 23.90 -24.90 7.39
N LYS A 424 23.26 -25.91 6.78
CA LYS A 424 22.86 -27.14 7.49
C LYS A 424 24.06 -27.83 8.14
N GLU A 425 25.18 -27.91 7.43
CA GLU A 425 26.39 -28.58 7.91
C GLU A 425 27.12 -27.78 9.01
N LYS A 426 27.25 -26.46 8.84
CA LYS A 426 28.13 -25.62 9.67
C LYS A 426 27.40 -24.85 10.78
N MET A 427 26.09 -24.66 10.66
CA MET A 427 25.30 -23.75 11.51
C MET A 427 24.02 -24.39 12.05
N SER A 428 23.87 -25.72 12.00
CA SER A 428 22.66 -26.45 12.44
C SER A 428 22.29 -26.27 13.91
N LYS A 429 23.23 -25.86 14.78
CA LYS A 429 22.99 -25.57 16.20
C LYS A 429 22.47 -24.15 16.45
N ASP A 430 22.52 -23.27 15.45
CA ASP A 430 22.05 -21.90 15.57
C ASP A 430 20.51 -21.86 15.43
N ARG A 431 19.83 -21.32 16.45
CA ARG A 431 18.37 -21.14 16.42
C ARG A 431 17.90 -20.25 15.25
N THR A 432 18.78 -19.42 14.67
CA THR A 432 18.48 -18.63 13.46
C THR A 432 18.28 -19.47 12.21
N TRP A 433 18.84 -20.69 12.13
CA TRP A 433 18.59 -21.64 11.05
C TRP A 433 17.09 -21.85 10.83
N ASN A 434 16.35 -22.09 11.91
CA ASN A 434 14.92 -22.37 11.81
C ASN A 434 14.13 -21.19 11.22
N LYS A 435 14.52 -19.93 11.52
CA LYS A 435 13.80 -18.76 11.02
C LYS A 435 13.93 -18.59 9.50
N PHE A 436 15.15 -18.71 8.96
CA PHE A 436 15.35 -18.58 7.51
C PHE A 436 14.72 -19.75 6.76
N ILE A 437 14.88 -20.97 7.28
CA ILE A 437 14.41 -22.20 6.63
C ILE A 437 12.89 -22.31 6.61
N ASP A 438 12.20 -21.87 7.66
CA ASP A 438 10.75 -21.90 7.71
C ASP A 438 10.12 -21.08 6.57
N VAL A 439 10.77 -19.99 6.15
CA VAL A 439 10.33 -19.18 5.01
C VAL A 439 10.49 -19.96 3.71
N TYR A 440 11.66 -20.58 3.45
CA TYR A 440 11.84 -21.42 2.26
C TYR A 440 10.78 -22.52 2.17
N ILE A 441 10.54 -23.23 3.28
CA ILE A 441 9.59 -24.35 3.30
C ILE A 441 8.17 -23.87 3.04
N SER A 442 7.74 -22.82 3.75
CA SER A 442 6.36 -22.34 3.64
C SER A 442 6.07 -21.65 2.31
N ASP A 443 6.99 -20.84 1.79
CA ASP A 443 6.76 -20.06 0.57
C ASP A 443 6.99 -20.88 -0.70
N LEU A 444 7.99 -21.77 -0.71
CA LEU A 444 8.24 -22.68 -1.84
C LEU A 444 7.43 -23.99 -1.75
N ARG A 445 6.58 -24.12 -0.72
CA ARG A 445 5.68 -25.28 -0.48
C ARG A 445 6.41 -26.63 -0.39
N LEU A 446 7.59 -26.64 0.22
CA LEU A 446 8.31 -27.88 0.52
C LEU A 446 7.67 -28.60 1.72
N GLN A 447 7.85 -29.91 1.82
CA GLN A 447 7.20 -30.72 2.86
C GLN A 447 8.04 -30.82 4.13
N THR A 448 9.36 -30.96 3.97
CA THR A 448 10.30 -31.19 5.07
C THR A 448 11.55 -30.33 4.95
N LYS A 449 12.32 -30.24 6.05
CA LYS A 449 13.62 -29.56 6.05
C LYS A 449 14.66 -30.28 5.20
N ASP A 450 14.55 -31.59 5.03
CA ASP A 450 15.50 -32.38 4.24
C ASP A 450 15.34 -32.13 2.74
N ASP A 451 14.14 -31.77 2.29
CA ASP A 451 13.88 -31.41 0.89
C ASP A 451 14.69 -30.19 0.42
N LEU A 452 15.14 -29.32 1.35
CA LEU A 452 15.97 -28.16 1.02
C LEU A 452 17.39 -28.52 0.59
N THR A 453 17.89 -29.67 1.05
CA THR A 453 19.21 -30.18 0.69
C THR A 453 19.18 -31.19 -0.44
N ASP A 454 17.99 -31.53 -0.94
CA ASP A 454 17.78 -32.30 -2.16
C ASP A 454 17.63 -31.34 -3.35
N PHE A 455 18.57 -31.40 -4.28
CA PHE A 455 18.61 -30.45 -5.41
C PHE A 455 17.40 -30.59 -6.32
N GLU A 456 16.94 -31.82 -6.61
CA GLU A 456 15.83 -32.04 -7.52
C GLU A 456 14.53 -31.51 -6.94
N LYS A 457 14.28 -31.78 -5.66
CA LYS A 457 13.09 -31.26 -4.95
C LYS A 457 13.11 -29.74 -4.84
N LEU A 458 14.26 -29.16 -4.45
CA LEU A 458 14.40 -27.72 -4.36
C LEU A 458 14.23 -27.04 -5.72
N SER A 459 14.87 -27.57 -6.77
CA SER A 459 14.77 -27.04 -8.13
C SER A 459 13.34 -27.09 -8.67
N LYS A 460 12.63 -28.18 -8.41
CA LYS A 460 11.19 -28.30 -8.74
C LYS A 460 10.34 -27.27 -8.00
N ALA A 461 10.60 -27.05 -6.71
CA ALA A 461 9.87 -26.07 -5.90
C ALA A 461 10.10 -24.63 -6.39
N TYR A 462 11.36 -24.28 -6.69
CA TYR A 462 11.71 -23.00 -7.31
C TYR A 462 11.03 -22.83 -8.65
N SER A 463 11.11 -23.81 -9.54
CA SER A 463 10.48 -23.75 -10.87
C SER A 463 8.97 -23.54 -10.77
N SER A 464 8.31 -24.29 -9.87
CA SER A 464 6.86 -24.19 -9.66
C SER A 464 6.42 -22.85 -9.06
N THR A 465 7.32 -22.13 -8.42
CA THR A 465 7.04 -20.84 -7.77
C THR A 465 7.43 -19.65 -8.66
N PHE A 466 8.65 -19.65 -9.20
CA PHE A 466 9.21 -18.52 -9.92
C PHE A 466 8.67 -18.39 -11.33
N GLN A 467 8.44 -19.47 -12.07
CA GLN A 467 7.96 -19.36 -13.46
C GLN A 467 6.60 -18.65 -13.55
N PRO A 468 5.59 -19.00 -12.71
CA PRO A 468 4.34 -18.24 -12.66
C PRO A 468 4.55 -16.77 -12.24
N LEU A 469 5.43 -16.51 -11.27
CA LEU A 469 5.71 -15.16 -10.79
C LEU A 469 6.41 -14.28 -11.83
N MET A 470 7.39 -14.81 -12.57
CA MET A 470 8.05 -14.11 -13.67
C MET A 470 7.06 -13.79 -14.79
N SER A 471 6.19 -14.75 -15.14
CA SER A 471 5.13 -14.56 -16.14
C SER A 471 4.15 -13.47 -15.72
N LEU A 472 3.72 -13.47 -14.45
CA LEU A 472 2.85 -12.46 -13.89
C LEU A 472 3.52 -11.08 -13.81
N ALA A 473 4.78 -11.00 -13.40
CA ALA A 473 5.51 -9.73 -13.38
C ALA A 473 5.61 -9.14 -14.79
N THR A 474 5.93 -9.97 -15.79
CA THR A 474 5.99 -9.52 -17.20
C THR A 474 4.63 -9.02 -17.69
N SER A 475 3.53 -9.72 -17.38
CA SER A 475 2.19 -9.30 -17.80
C SER A 475 1.71 -8.01 -17.11
N LEU A 476 2.25 -7.71 -15.93
CA LEU A 476 2.04 -6.43 -15.23
C LEU A 476 2.93 -5.29 -15.76
N GLY A 477 3.81 -5.56 -16.74
CA GLY A 477 4.65 -4.52 -17.36
C GLY A 477 6.03 -4.34 -16.72
N PHE A 478 6.53 -5.33 -15.98
CA PHE A 478 7.95 -5.37 -15.61
C PHE A 478 8.80 -5.87 -16.79
N GLU A 479 9.89 -5.17 -17.09
CA GLU A 479 10.84 -5.58 -18.12
C GLU A 479 11.51 -6.91 -17.76
N ALA A 480 11.79 -7.73 -18.78
CA ALA A 480 12.36 -9.07 -18.62
C ALA A 480 13.45 -9.36 -19.64
N GLY A 481 14.24 -10.40 -19.38
CA GLY A 481 15.29 -10.87 -20.28
C GLY A 481 16.61 -10.12 -20.11
N TRP A 482 16.86 -9.53 -18.94
CA TRP A 482 18.13 -8.87 -18.67
C TRP A 482 19.31 -9.84 -18.74
N ASN A 483 20.37 -9.44 -19.45
CA ASN A 483 21.64 -10.15 -19.50
C ASN A 483 22.74 -9.19 -19.04
N TYR A 484 23.65 -9.68 -18.21
CA TYR A 484 24.77 -8.88 -17.76
C TYR A 484 25.76 -8.62 -18.90
N SER A 485 25.87 -7.37 -19.31
CA SER A 485 26.98 -6.88 -20.12
C SER A 485 27.94 -6.09 -19.22
N LYS A 486 29.25 -6.35 -19.33
CA LYS A 486 30.24 -5.39 -18.84
C LYS A 486 30.14 -4.16 -19.74
N ASN A 487 29.59 -3.08 -19.21
CA ASN A 487 29.76 -1.75 -19.79
C ASN A 487 31.19 -1.27 -19.53
#